data_AF-E1X4K6-F1
#
_entry.id   AF-E1X4K6-F1
#
_cell.length_a   1.000
_cell.length_b   1.000
_cell.length_c   1.000
_cell.angle_alpha   90.00
_cell.angle_beta   90.00
_cell.angle_gamma   90.00
#
_symmetry.space_group_name_H-M   'P 1'
#
loop_
_entity.id
_entity.type
_entity.pdbx_description
1 polymer ?
#
loop_
_entity_poly.entity_id
_entity_poly.type
_entity_poly.pdbx_seq_one_letter_code
_entity_poly.pdbx_strand_id
1 'polypeptide(L)'
;MISVKEIESNIFEVEITSPRETNDETTFLDLLDDLIARNYFGLIFSTEGKAGFSPEAKKEMSTWFKKNKPILKDRCVGFARVNTSQSKAARFTSKAMKLAMPCPYHVVTNNEDAREWLLNLLSTYEK
;
A
#
# COMPACT_ATOMS: atom_id res chain seq x y z
N MET A 1 4.44 -0.57 -14.75
CA MET A 1 5.50 -1.31 -14.07
C MET A 1 5.32 -1.11 -12.57
N ILE A 2 5.38 -2.19 -11.78
CA ILE A 2 5.44 -2.11 -10.32
C ILE A 2 6.87 -2.33 -9.85
N SER A 3 7.37 -1.44 -9.01
CA SER A 3 8.59 -1.62 -8.25
C SER A 3 8.24 -1.84 -6.79
N VAL A 4 8.77 -2.91 -6.21
CA VAL A 4 8.65 -3.20 -4.78
C VAL A 4 10.05 -3.19 -4.19
N LYS A 5 10.24 -2.42 -3.11
CA LYS A 5 11.51 -2.34 -2.38
C LYS A 5 11.25 -2.48 -0.90
N GLU A 6 11.94 -3.41 -0.26
CA GLU A 6 12.06 -3.44 1.21
C GLU A 6 13.14 -2.43 1.59
N ILE A 7 12.77 -1.39 2.36
CA ILE A 7 13.67 -0.28 2.68
C ILE A 7 14.29 -0.46 4.07
N GLU A 8 13.50 -0.98 5.00
CA GLU A 8 13.86 -1.28 6.38
C GLU A 8 13.21 -2.62 6.75
N SER A 9 13.67 -3.28 7.82
CA SER A 9 13.11 -4.56 8.25
C SER A 9 11.58 -4.45 8.41
N ASN A 10 10.85 -5.03 7.46
CA ASN A 10 9.38 -5.01 7.35
C ASN A 10 8.69 -3.70 6.91
N ILE A 11 9.39 -2.75 6.27
CA ILE A 11 8.76 -1.62 5.53
C ILE A 11 8.92 -1.83 4.03
N PHE A 12 7.80 -1.81 3.31
CA PHE A 12 7.75 -2.04 1.87
C PHE A 12 7.28 -0.80 1.14
N GLU A 13 8.08 -0.34 0.20
CA GLU A 13 7.72 0.72 -0.73
C GLU A 13 7.30 0.10 -2.06
N VAL A 14 6.06 0.37 -2.43
CA VAL A 14 5.45 -0.03 -3.69
C VAL A 14 5.23 1.21 -4.52
N GLU A 15 5.94 1.28 -5.63
CA GLU A 15 5.78 2.32 -6.61
C GLU A 15 5.15 1.75 -7.86
N ILE A 16 4.07 2.38 -8.32
CA ILE A 16 3.43 2.01 -9.57
C ILE A 16 3.56 3.13 -10.59
N THR A 17 4.28 2.85 -11.67
CA THR A 17 4.54 3.74 -12.80
C THR A 17 3.78 3.31 -14.05
N SER A 18 3.58 4.26 -14.97
CA SER A 18 3.01 4.01 -16.30
C SER A 18 4.12 3.92 -17.36
N PRO A 19 3.98 3.07 -18.40
CA PRO A 19 2.86 2.17 -18.69
C PRO A 19 2.82 0.95 -17.75
N ARG A 20 1.60 0.48 -17.43
CA ARG A 20 1.42 -0.78 -16.70
C ARG A 20 1.32 -1.95 -17.67
N GLU A 21 1.90 -3.07 -17.27
CA GLU A 21 1.73 -4.36 -17.94
C GLU A 21 0.75 -5.22 -17.13
N THR A 22 0.04 -6.16 -17.77
CA THR A 22 -0.95 -7.01 -17.09
C THR A 22 -0.36 -7.76 -15.88
N ASN A 23 0.93 -8.09 -15.93
CA ASN A 23 1.63 -8.79 -14.85
C ASN A 23 1.82 -7.93 -13.59
N ASP A 24 1.73 -6.60 -13.70
CA ASP A 24 1.86 -5.68 -12.57
C ASP A 24 0.79 -5.97 -11.50
N GLU A 25 -0.44 -6.27 -11.90
CA GLU A 25 -1.55 -6.45 -10.97
C GLU A 25 -1.40 -7.74 -10.15
N THR A 26 -0.89 -8.80 -10.76
CA THR A 26 -0.55 -10.06 -10.09
C THR A 26 0.61 -9.87 -9.10
N THR A 27 1.67 -9.17 -9.50
CA THR A 27 2.82 -8.88 -8.63
C THR A 27 2.42 -8.13 -7.36
N PHE A 28 1.42 -7.24 -7.42
CA PHE A 28 0.95 -6.54 -6.23
C PHE A 28 0.17 -7.46 -5.27
N LEU A 29 -0.64 -8.39 -5.78
CA LEU A 29 -1.35 -9.35 -4.93
C LEU A 29 -0.41 -10.36 -4.30
N ASP A 30 0.56 -10.87 -5.06
CA ASP A 30 1.58 -11.79 -4.56
C ASP A 30 2.39 -11.14 -3.42
N LEU A 31 2.78 -9.87 -3.58
CA LEU A 31 3.40 -9.10 -2.51
C LEU A 31 2.50 -9.08 -1.27
N LEU A 32 1.23 -8.74 -1.42
CA LEU A 32 0.32 -8.66 -0.28
C LEU A 32 0.19 -10.02 0.43
N ASP A 33 0.18 -11.13 -0.31
CA ASP A 33 0.19 -12.49 0.25
C ASP A 33 1.48 -12.78 1.04
N ASP A 34 2.64 -12.38 0.53
CA ASP A 34 3.91 -12.49 1.27
C ASP A 34 3.93 -11.63 2.53
N LEU A 35 3.39 -10.41 2.46
CA LEU A 35 3.35 -9.48 3.58
C LEU A 35 2.45 -9.96 4.71
N ILE A 36 1.27 -10.50 4.38
CA ILE A 36 0.39 -11.04 5.43
C ILE A 36 0.99 -12.26 6.11
N ALA A 37 1.97 -12.95 5.52
CA ALA A 37 2.67 -14.06 6.16
C ALA A 37 3.71 -13.60 7.21
N ARG A 38 4.21 -12.36 7.10
CA ARG A 38 5.13 -11.74 8.08
C ARG A 38 4.42 -11.32 9.36
N ASN A 39 5.13 -11.14 10.48
CA ASN A 39 4.52 -10.79 11.77
C ASN A 39 3.93 -9.37 11.80
N TYR A 40 4.74 -8.37 11.49
CA TYR A 40 4.33 -6.96 11.45
C TYR A 40 4.94 -6.33 10.20
N PHE A 41 4.17 -5.53 9.46
CA PHE A 41 4.69 -4.84 8.28
C PHE A 41 4.03 -3.48 8.06
N GLY A 42 4.80 -2.55 7.50
CA GLY A 42 4.34 -1.26 6.99
C GLY A 42 4.39 -1.21 5.47
N LEU A 43 3.42 -0.54 4.85
CA LEU A 43 3.38 -0.40 3.39
C LEU A 43 3.30 1.07 2.97
N ILE A 44 4.20 1.47 2.08
CA ILE A 44 4.22 2.77 1.41
C ILE A 44 3.77 2.53 -0.03
N PHE A 45 2.79 3.30 -0.48
CA PHE A 45 2.20 3.14 -1.80
C PHE A 45 2.25 4.46 -2.56
N SER A 46 3.03 4.52 -3.64
CA SER A 46 3.10 5.65 -4.56
C SER A 46 2.55 5.27 -5.93
N THR A 47 1.83 6.20 -6.56
CA THR A 47 1.29 6.02 -7.90
C THR A 47 1.62 7.23 -8.75
N GLU A 48 2.30 7.00 -9.87
CA GLU A 48 2.59 8.04 -10.85
C GLU A 48 1.85 7.75 -12.17
N GLY A 49 1.07 8.73 -12.65
CA GLY A 49 0.32 8.65 -13.90
C GLY A 49 -1.21 8.58 -13.74
N LYS A 50 -1.91 8.52 -14.88
CA LYS A 50 -3.38 8.66 -14.99
C LYS A 50 -4.18 7.34 -14.89
N ALA A 51 -3.55 6.19 -14.81
CA ALA A 51 -4.23 4.91 -14.90
C ALA A 51 -4.37 4.25 -13.51
N GLY A 52 -5.62 4.11 -13.04
CA GLY A 52 -5.92 3.23 -11.90
C GLY A 52 -6.00 1.76 -12.32
N PHE A 53 -6.02 0.85 -11.35
CA PHE A 53 -6.20 -0.61 -11.58
C PHE A 53 -7.39 -0.93 -12.51
N SER A 54 -7.25 -2.00 -13.28
CA SER A 54 -8.31 -2.57 -14.10
C SER A 54 -9.56 -2.90 -13.25
N PRO A 55 -10.76 -2.92 -13.82
CA PRO A 55 -11.95 -3.35 -13.10
C PRO A 55 -11.83 -4.77 -12.52
N GLU A 56 -11.20 -5.70 -13.25
CA GLU A 56 -10.93 -7.06 -12.75
C GLU A 56 -10.00 -7.04 -11.53
N ALA A 57 -8.84 -6.37 -11.62
CA ALA A 57 -7.90 -6.31 -10.50
C ALA A 57 -8.50 -5.60 -9.29
N LYS A 58 -9.32 -4.57 -9.48
CA LYS A 58 -10.05 -3.94 -8.37
C LYS A 58 -10.97 -4.92 -7.64
N LYS A 59 -11.63 -5.81 -8.39
CA LYS A 59 -12.52 -6.83 -7.82
C LYS A 59 -11.71 -7.90 -7.07
N GLU A 60 -10.60 -8.35 -7.64
CA GLU A 60 -9.69 -9.30 -7.00
C GLU A 60 -9.08 -8.72 -5.73
N MET A 61 -8.50 -7.51 -5.79
CA MET A 61 -8.01 -6.77 -4.63
C MET A 61 -9.08 -6.62 -3.56
N SER A 62 -10.29 -6.20 -3.94
CA SER A 62 -11.40 -6.04 -2.98
C SER A 62 -11.78 -7.36 -2.30
N THR A 63 -11.70 -8.48 -3.03
CA THR A 63 -12.01 -9.82 -2.51
C THR A 63 -10.91 -10.29 -1.55
N TRP A 64 -9.65 -10.09 -1.95
CA TRP A 64 -8.49 -10.38 -1.14
C TRP A 64 -8.48 -9.59 0.18
N PHE A 65 -8.73 -8.27 0.13
CA PHE A 65 -8.80 -7.43 1.32
C PHE A 65 -9.90 -7.86 2.28
N LYS A 66 -11.07 -8.27 1.77
CA LYS A 66 -12.16 -8.78 2.61
C LYS A 66 -11.78 -10.09 3.30
N LYS A 67 -11.15 -11.01 2.58
CA LYS A 67 -10.71 -12.31 3.10
C LYS A 67 -9.64 -12.14 4.18
N ASN A 68 -8.65 -11.29 3.94
CA ASN A 68 -7.49 -11.12 4.83
C ASN A 68 -7.64 -9.98 5.83
N LYS A 69 -8.80 -9.33 5.91
CA LYS A 69 -9.05 -8.19 6.82
C LYS A 69 -8.67 -8.45 8.28
N PRO A 70 -8.98 -9.60 8.90
CA PRO A 70 -8.59 -9.85 10.29
C PRO A 70 -7.07 -9.91 10.45
N ILE A 71 -6.38 -10.54 9.49
CA ILE A 71 -4.92 -10.69 9.49
C ILE A 71 -4.25 -9.32 9.27
N LEU A 72 -4.75 -8.54 8.32
CA LEU A 72 -4.28 -7.17 8.09
C LEU A 72 -4.47 -6.30 9.33
N LYS A 73 -5.55 -6.46 10.09
CA LYS A 73 -5.77 -5.69 11.30
C LYS A 73 -4.71 -5.97 12.38
N ASP A 74 -4.23 -7.20 12.41
CA ASP A 74 -3.27 -7.68 13.41
C ASP A 74 -1.81 -7.41 12.98
N ARG A 75 -1.53 -7.52 11.67
CA ARG A 75 -0.17 -7.52 11.12
C ARG A 75 0.23 -6.25 10.38
N CYS A 76 -0.72 -5.53 9.76
CA CYS A 76 -0.42 -4.25 9.13
C CYS A 76 -0.30 -3.18 10.21
N VAL A 77 0.90 -2.66 10.42
CA VAL A 77 1.16 -1.58 11.38
C VAL A 77 0.73 -0.22 10.83
N GLY A 78 0.73 -0.08 9.50
CA GLY A 78 0.33 1.15 8.83
C GLY A 78 0.44 1.07 7.31
N PHE A 79 -0.38 1.89 6.66
CA PHE A 79 -0.37 2.09 5.21
C PHE A 79 -0.21 3.58 4.92
N ALA A 80 0.92 3.96 4.34
CA ALA A 80 1.20 5.31 3.88
C ALA A 80 0.97 5.39 2.36
N ARG A 81 0.32 6.45 1.90
CA ARG A 81 0.19 6.74 0.48
C ARG A 81 0.94 8.00 0.12
N VAL A 82 1.80 7.91 -0.88
CA VAL A 82 2.56 9.06 -1.38
C VAL A 82 1.93 9.56 -2.67
N ASN A 83 1.56 10.84 -2.66
CA ASN A 83 1.00 11.51 -3.83
C ASN A 83 1.89 12.69 -4.22
N THR A 84 2.82 12.43 -5.14
CA THR A 84 3.82 13.40 -5.62
C THR A 84 3.24 14.40 -6.63
N SER A 85 2.10 14.08 -7.27
CA SER A 85 1.47 14.98 -8.23
C SER A 85 0.55 15.97 -7.53
N GLN A 86 0.98 17.23 -7.41
CA GLN A 86 0.13 18.36 -7.00
C GLN A 86 -1.09 18.54 -7.92
N SER A 87 -1.04 17.99 -9.13
CA SER A 87 -2.12 18.03 -10.10
C SER A 87 -3.12 16.89 -9.87
N LYS A 88 -4.20 17.24 -9.15
CA LYS A 88 -5.38 16.42 -8.83
C LYS A 88 -5.24 15.55 -7.58
N ALA A 89 -5.33 16.22 -6.43
CA ALA A 89 -6.04 15.76 -5.24
C ALA A 89 -7.53 15.37 -5.48
N ALA A 90 -7.94 15.07 -6.71
CA ALA A 90 -9.32 14.84 -7.07
C ALA A 90 -9.67 13.35 -6.99
N ARG A 91 -10.22 13.00 -5.82
CA ARG A 91 -11.34 12.06 -5.64
C ARG A 91 -11.10 10.56 -5.68
N PHE A 92 -10.01 10.05 -6.25
CA PHE A 92 -9.84 8.59 -6.27
C PHE A 92 -9.05 8.08 -5.06
N THR A 93 -9.69 7.17 -4.33
CA THR A 93 -9.13 6.12 -3.45
C THR A 93 -8.78 6.42 -1.99
N SER A 94 -8.58 7.65 -1.51
CA SER A 94 -8.22 7.83 -0.08
C SER A 94 -9.34 7.38 0.88
N LYS A 95 -10.61 7.68 0.59
CA LYS A 95 -11.74 7.27 1.45
C LYS A 95 -12.05 5.78 1.32
N ALA A 96 -12.00 5.23 0.11
CA ALA A 96 -12.26 3.81 -0.13
C ALA A 96 -11.14 2.91 0.42
N MET A 97 -9.87 3.30 0.23
CA MET A 97 -8.72 2.61 0.82
C MET A 97 -8.73 2.71 2.34
N LYS A 98 -9.02 3.90 2.91
CA LYS A 98 -9.17 4.05 4.36
C LYS A 98 -10.30 3.20 4.95
N LEU A 99 -11.35 2.93 4.19
CA LEU A 99 -12.43 2.02 4.61
C LEU A 99 -12.08 0.54 4.41
N ALA A 100 -11.26 0.21 3.41
CA ALA A 100 -10.82 -1.14 3.10
C ALA A 100 -9.70 -1.62 4.04
N MET A 101 -8.74 -0.74 4.35
CA MET A 101 -7.60 -1.04 5.20
C MET A 101 -8.00 -0.97 6.68
N PRO A 102 -7.83 -2.06 7.45
CA PRO A 102 -8.12 -2.08 8.88
C PRO A 102 -6.99 -1.50 9.74
N CYS A 103 -5.84 -1.14 9.15
CA CYS A 103 -4.69 -0.55 9.82
C CYS A 103 -4.67 0.99 9.67
N PRO A 104 -3.84 1.70 10.45
CA PRO A 104 -3.63 3.14 10.30
C PRO A 104 -3.34 3.51 8.83
N TYR A 105 -3.99 4.57 8.34
CA TYR A 105 -3.84 5.03 6.96
C TYR A 105 -3.44 6.50 6.94
N HIS A 106 -2.32 6.81 6.29
CA HIS A 106 -1.79 8.17 6.17
C HIS A 106 -1.51 8.53 4.72
N VAL A 107 -1.66 9.81 4.37
CA VAL A 107 -1.39 10.32 3.01
C VAL A 107 -0.39 11.44 3.14
N VAL A 108 0.71 11.32 2.41
CA VAL A 108 1.83 12.26 2.42
C VAL A 108 2.20 12.66 1.00
N THR A 109 3.02 13.71 0.86
CA THR A 109 3.43 14.25 -0.43
C THR A 109 4.81 13.79 -0.88
N ASN A 110 5.61 13.19 0.01
CA ASN A 110 6.94 12.65 -0.28
C ASN A 110 7.11 11.27 0.40
N ASN A 111 8.11 10.52 -0.03
CA ASN A 111 8.40 9.19 0.53
C ASN A 111 9.07 9.27 1.91
N GLU A 112 9.80 10.33 2.23
CA GLU A 112 10.52 10.48 3.51
C GLU A 112 9.52 10.55 4.68
N ASP A 113 8.50 11.39 4.59
CA ASP A 113 7.41 11.50 5.58
C ASP A 113 6.68 10.15 5.77
N ALA A 114 6.51 9.39 4.67
CA ALA A 114 5.87 8.07 4.74
C ALA A 114 6.71 7.08 5.55
N ARG A 115 8.03 7.08 5.32
CA ARG A 115 8.99 6.21 5.99
C ARG A 115 9.08 6.57 7.47
N GLU A 116 9.27 7.84 7.80
CA GLU A 116 9.33 8.29 9.20
C GLU A 116 8.05 7.93 9.96
N TRP A 117 6.88 8.11 9.35
CA TRP A 117 5.62 7.75 9.98
C TRP A 117 5.50 6.24 10.26
N LEU A 118 5.86 5.40 9.29
CA LEU A 118 5.83 3.93 9.48
C LEU A 118 6.89 3.43 10.46
N LEU A 119 8.09 4.02 10.47
CA LEU A 119 9.14 3.69 11.43
C LEU A 119 8.69 3.97 12.86
N ASN A 120 8.08 5.14 13.09
CA ASN A 120 7.51 5.48 14.39
C ASN A 120 6.44 4.47 14.82
N LEU A 121 5.58 4.03 13.89
CA LEU A 121 4.58 3.00 14.18
C LEU A 121 5.23 1.66 14.52
N LEU A 122 6.12 1.14 13.67
CA LEU A 122 6.81 -0.15 13.87
C LEU A 122 7.56 -0.22 15.19
N SER A 123 8.21 0.87 15.61
CA SER A 123 8.92 0.95 16.90
C SER A 123 8.00 0.72 18.12
N THR A 124 6.68 0.83 17.95
CA THR A 124 5.68 0.55 18.98
C THR A 124 5.31 -0.94 19.03
N TYR A 125 5.52 -1.68 17.95
CA TYR A 125 5.21 -3.11 17.82
C TYR A 125 6.42 -4.02 18.04
N GLU A 126 7.64 -3.51 17.89
CA GLU A 126 8.90 -4.24 18.17
C GLU A 126 9.38 -4.14 19.63
N LYS A 127 8.52 -3.68 20.55
CA LYS A 127 8.80 -3.56 21.99
C LYS A 127 8.49 -4.83 22.77
#